data_AF-A0A401UI18-F1
#
_entry.id   AF-A0A401UI18-F1
#
_cell.length_a   1.000
_cell.length_b   1.000
_cell.length_c   1.000
_cell.angle_alpha   90.00
_cell.angle_beta   90.00
_cell.angle_gamma   90.00
#
_symmetry.space_group_name_H-M   'P 1'
#
loop_
_entity.id
_entity.type
_entity.pdbx_description
1 polymer ?
#
loop_
_entity_poly.entity_id
_entity_poly.type
_entity_poly.pdbx_seq_one_letter_code
_entity_poly.pdbx_strand_id
1 'polypeptide(L)' 'MLENIFETKIIGSNTIFLDIPEEEYFISYNNLSEKAAEEITYNYFKIRNKTGIPHVKQIHAIPNIHNVEIIIEIEKDGTN' A
#
# COMPACT_ATOMS: atom_id res chain seq x y z
N MET A 1 -9.93 -7.20 7.49
CA MET A 1 -9.22 -5.91 7.37
C MET A 1 -7.79 -6.20 7.77
N LEU A 2 -6.81 -5.79 6.98
CA LEU A 2 -5.40 -6.01 7.34
C LEU A 2 -5.04 -5.09 8.50
N GLU A 3 -4.65 -5.68 9.63
CA GLU A 3 -4.36 -4.93 10.86
C GLU A 3 -2.89 -4.46 10.90
N ASN A 4 -1.99 -5.28 10.35
CA ASN A 4 -0.55 -5.07 10.37
C ASN A 4 -0.06 -4.55 9.01
N ILE A 5 -0.25 -3.24 8.79
CA ILE A 5 0.34 -2.53 7.65
C ILE A 5 1.34 -1.50 8.18
N PHE A 6 2.60 -1.61 7.76
CA PHE A 6 3.64 -0.65 8.06
C PHE A 6 3.81 0.31 6.88
N GLU A 7 3.82 1.61 7.17
CA GLU A 7 4.01 2.64 6.16
C GLU A 7 5.43 3.20 6.21
N THR A 8 6.11 3.16 5.08
CA THR A 8 7.36 3.91 4.86
C THR A 8 7.11 5.06 3.89
N LYS A 9 7.52 6.27 4.29
CA LYS A 9 7.44 7.48 3.45
C LYS A 9 8.81 8.10 3.28
N ILE A 10 9.22 8.33 2.04
CA ILE A 10 10.45 9.06 1.73
C ILE A 10 10.18 10.57 1.83
N ILE A 11 10.90 11.26 2.71
CA ILE A 11 10.80 12.71 2.87
C ILE A 11 11.19 13.40 1.55
N GLY A 12 10.34 14.31 1.07
CA GLY A 12 10.54 14.99 -0.21
C GLY A 12 10.00 14.22 -1.43
N SER A 13 9.50 12.99 -1.25
CA SER A 13 8.82 12.22 -2.29
C SER A 13 7.30 12.18 -2.07
N ASN A 14 6.56 11.92 -3.14
CA ASN A 14 5.14 11.55 -3.13
C ASN A 14 4.92 10.03 -3.07
N THR A 15 5.98 9.23 -2.94
CA THR A 15 5.91 7.78 -2.85
C THR A 15 5.68 7.30 -1.41
N ILE A 16 4.79 6.33 -1.25
CA ILE A 16 4.57 5.55 -0.03
C ILE A 16 4.80 4.08 -0.34
N PHE A 17 5.38 3.37 0.63
CA PHE A 17 5.48 1.91 0.63
C PHE A 17 4.59 1.39 1.76
N LEU A 18 3.74 0.42 1.44
CA LEU A 18 2.97 -0.33 2.44
C LEU A 18 3.54 -1.73 2.51
N ASP A 19 4.15 -2.04 3.64
CA ASP A 19 4.69 -3.35 3.97
C ASP A 19 3.66 -4.14 4.78
N ILE A 20 3.34 -5.34 4.30
CA ILE A 20 2.31 -6.21 4.86
C ILE A 20 2.93 -7.59 5.08
N PRO A 21 2.88 -8.17 6.29
CA PRO A 21 3.30 -9.55 6.49
C PRO A 21 2.58 -10.49 5.52
N GLU A 22 3.29 -11.42 4.90
CA GLU A 22 2.72 -12.39 3.96
C GLU A 22 1.55 -13.14 4.60
N GLU A 23 1.71 -13.58 5.85
CA GLU A 23 0.68 -14.27 6.61
C GLU A 23 -0.62 -13.46 6.74
N GLU A 24 -0.51 -12.13 6.90
CA GLU A 24 -1.66 -11.23 6.97
C GLU A 24 -2.30 -11.02 5.61
N TYR A 25 -1.49 -10.78 4.58
CA TYR A 25 -1.96 -10.61 3.21
C TYR A 25 -2.75 -11.83 2.73
N PHE A 26 -2.19 -13.02 2.92
CA PHE A 26 -2.77 -14.27 2.42
C PHE A 26 -3.97 -14.79 3.23
N ILE A 27 -4.34 -14.14 4.36
CA ILE A 27 -5.66 -14.38 4.99
C ILE A 27 -6.80 -13.94 4.07
N SER A 28 -6.61 -12.84 3.34
CA SER A 28 -7.67 -12.19 2.56
C SER A 28 -7.51 -12.32 1.04
N TYR A 29 -6.29 -12.55 0.55
CA TYR A 29 -5.99 -12.54 -0.88
C TYR A 29 -5.18 -13.76 -1.28
N ASN A 30 -5.66 -14.53 -2.26
CA ASN A 30 -5.01 -15.79 -2.66
C ASN A 30 -3.74 -15.61 -3.50
N ASN A 31 -3.52 -14.42 -4.06
CA ASN A 31 -2.39 -14.11 -4.92
C ASN A 31 -2.09 -12.60 -4.91
N LEU A 32 -0.87 -12.25 -5.33
CA LEU A 32 -0.51 -10.87 -5.64
C LEU A 32 -1.27 -10.43 -6.90
N SER A 33 -2.00 -9.32 -6.79
CA SER A 33 -2.71 -8.73 -7.92
C SER A 33 -2.83 -7.23 -7.73
N GLU A 34 -2.86 -6.51 -8.85
CA GLU A 34 -3.10 -5.06 -8.87
C GLU A 34 -4.42 -4.70 -8.19
N LYS A 35 -5.49 -5.45 -8.48
CA LYS A 35 -6.81 -5.25 -7.85
C LYS A 35 -6.76 -5.36 -6.32
N ALA A 36 -6.06 -6.36 -5.78
CA ALA A 36 -5.89 -6.49 -4.33
C ALA A 36 -5.11 -5.30 -3.76
N ALA A 37 -4.04 -4.88 -4.44
CA ALA A 37 -3.24 -3.73 -4.04
C ALA A 37 -4.05 -2.42 -4.03
N GLU A 38 -4.90 -2.20 -5.04
CA GLU A 38 -5.81 -1.05 -5.13
C GLU A 38 -6.82 -1.04 -3.99
N GLU A 39 -7.45 -2.19 -3.69
CA GLU A 39 -8.42 -2.32 -2.61
C GLU A 39 -7.79 -2.07 -1.25
N ILE A 40 -6.61 -2.66 -0.98
CA ILE A 40 -5.85 -2.44 0.25
C ILE A 40 -5.48 -0.96 0.38
N THR A 41 -4.95 -0.37 -0.69
CA THR A 41 -4.54 1.04 -0.71
C THR A 41 -5.71 1.97 -0.45
N TYR A 42 -6.84 1.78 -1.14
CA TYR A 42 -8.04 2.58 -0.95
C TYR A 42 -8.57 2.49 0.49
N ASN A 43 -8.67 1.28 1.03
CA ASN A 43 -9.12 1.06 2.40
C ASN A 43 -8.16 1.68 3.41
N TYR A 44 -6.86 1.52 3.22
CA TYR A 44 -5.83 2.09 4.08
C TYR A 44 -5.91 3.62 4.12
N PHE A 45 -6.00 4.29 2.97
CA PHE A 45 -6.13 5.75 2.88
C PHE A 45 -7.41 6.25 3.54
N LYS A 46 -8.53 5.55 3.31
CA LYS A 46 -9.83 5.88 3.90
C LYS A 46 -9.81 5.76 5.42
N ILE A 47 -9.27 4.67 5.96
CA ILE A 47 -9.23 4.41 7.42
C ILE A 47 -8.28 5.38 8.13
N ARG A 48 -7.14 5.70 7.51
CA ARG A 48 -6.14 6.63 8.07
C ARG A 48 -6.44 8.10 7.76
N ASN A 49 -7.57 8.39 7.10
CA ASN A 49 -7.97 9.74 6.68
C ASN A 49 -6.84 10.49 5.93
N LYS A 50 -6.16 9.80 5.01
CA LYS A 50 -5.05 10.37 4.24
C LYS A 50 -5.58 11.22 3.09
N THR A 51 -4.89 12.33 2.81
CA THR A 51 -5.20 13.25 1.71
C THR A 51 -4.43 12.88 0.44
N GLY A 52 -4.97 13.25 -0.72
CA GLY A 52 -4.38 12.97 -2.04
C GLY A 52 -4.97 11.72 -2.70
N ILE A 53 -4.73 11.58 -4.00
CA ILE A 53 -5.24 10.45 -4.80
C ILE A 53 -4.12 9.41 -4.88
N PRO A 54 -4.28 8.21 -4.26
CA PRO A 54 -3.27 7.18 -4.33
C PRO A 54 -3.34 6.42 -5.65
N HIS A 55 -2.18 6.19 -6.26
CA HIS A 55 -2.01 5.38 -7.45
C HIS A 55 -1.06 4.22 -7.15
N VAL A 56 -1.56 2.99 -7.21
CA VAL A 56 -0.71 1.80 -7.07
C VAL A 56 0.22 1.73 -8.28
N LYS A 57 1.52 1.62 -8.03
CA LYS A 57 2.55 1.46 -9.07
C LYS A 57 2.97 0.02 -9.22
N GLN A 58 3.12 -0.68 -8.09
CA GLN A 58 3.61 -2.04 -8.08
C GLN A 58 3.16 -2.75 -6.80
N ILE A 59 3.00 -4.06 -6.90
CA ILE A 59 2.90 -4.99 -5.77
C ILE A 59 3.89 -6.13 -6.00
N HIS A 60 4.63 -6.52 -4.96
CA HIS A 60 5.52 -7.68 -5.03
C HIS A 60 5.76 -8.29 -3.65
N ALA A 61 6.15 -9.56 -3.62
CA ALA A 61 6.65 -10.20 -2.41
C ALA A 61 8.14 -9.87 -2.22
N ILE A 62 8.54 -9.76 -0.96
CA ILE A 62 9.92 -9.64 -0.48
C ILE A 62 10.21 -10.92 0.34
N PRO A 63 10.59 -12.03 -0.31
CA PRO A 63 10.57 -13.36 0.31
C PRO A 63 11.53 -13.51 1.49
N ASN A 64 12.63 -12.75 1.51
CA ASN A 64 13.64 -12.82 2.56
C ASN A 64 13.17 -12.28 3.92
N ILE A 65 12.10 -11.48 3.95
CA ILE A 65 11.50 -10.95 5.18
C ILE A 65 10.01 -11.32 5.31
N HIS A 66 9.51 -12.22 4.46
CA HIS A 66 8.11 -12.66 4.45
C HIS A 66 7.10 -11.51 4.42
N ASN A 67 7.35 -10.50 3.55
CA ASN A 67 6.44 -9.38 3.36
C ASN A 67 5.93 -9.29 1.92
N VAL A 68 4.76 -8.68 1.76
CA VAL A 68 4.25 -8.11 0.52
C VAL A 68 4.40 -6.59 0.60
N GLU A 69 5.05 -5.99 -0.38
CA GLU A 69 5.18 -4.54 -0.50
C GLU A 69 4.27 -4.01 -1.61
N ILE A 70 3.52 -2.95 -1.30
CA ILE A 70 2.77 -2.15 -2.27
C ILE A 70 3.43 -0.78 -2.38
N ILE A 71 3.85 -0.44 -3.59
CA ILE A 71 4.41 0.87 -3.92
C ILE A 71 3.28 1.76 -4.45
N ILE A 72 3.10 2.92 -3.82
CA ILE A 72 2.03 3.87 -4.10
C ILE A 72 2.64 5.23 -4.42
N GLU A 73 2.19 5.86 -5.48
CA GLU A 73 2.44 7.27 -5.74
C GLU A 73 1.21 8.08 -5.36
N ILE A 74 1.39 9.17 -4.61
CA ILE A 74 0.30 10.11 -4.30
C ILE A 74 0.33 11.25 -5.31
N GLU A 75 -0.77 11.42 -6.02
CA GLU A 75 -1.04 12.67 -6.72
C GLU A 75 -1.57 13.69 -5.70
N LYS A 76 -0.86 14.82 -5.57
CA LYS A 76 -1.32 15.92 -4.73
C LYS A 76 -2.51 16.57 -5.44
N ASP A 77 -3.63 16.70 -4.75
CA ASP A 77 -4.72 17.57 -5.20
C ASP A 77 -4.12 18.95 -5.49
N GLY A 78 -4.19 19.36 -6.77
CA GLY A 78 -3.63 20.61 -7.24
C GLY A 78 -4.24 21.79 -6.49
N THR A 79 -3.51 22.33 -5.52
CA THR A 79 -3.77 23.65 -4.95
C THR A 79 -2.52 24.49 -5.21
N ASN A 80 -2.54 25.15 -6.37
CA ASN A 80 -1.82 26.41 -6.60
C ASN A 80 -2.77 27.56 -6.30
#